data_AF-A0A356WZH5-F1
#
_entry.id   AF-A0A356WZH5-F1
#
_cell.length_a   1.000
_cell.length_b   1.000
_cell.length_c   1.000
_cell.angle_alpha   90.00
_cell.angle_beta   90.00
_cell.angle_gamma   90.00
#
_symmetry.space_group_name_H-M   'P 1'
#
loop_
_entity.id
_entity.type
_entity.pdbx_description
1 polymer ?
#
loop_
_entity_poly.entity_id
_entity_poly.type
_entity_poly.pdbx_seq_one_letter_code
_entity_poly.pdbx_strand_id
1 'polypeptide(L)'
;MDMKNTFAHSIIIAGIFLTAVACGSSEKENEPETGASDITEQMLTADHIYIEVSPRDLGGVKKGDEINLAAEDTSMSFTLTIRRVSEAVKGIKSISAYVDDSETGQAALIFRGGRLSGQIDIFDQDLRYSVAFDTAQGAYYLQQVNKDSLDVLQGSKPLTPDNKTIDN
;
A
#
# COMPACT_ATOMS: atom_id res chain seq x y z
N MET A 1 -4.47 38.33 -55.88
CA MET A 1 -5.25 37.36 -55.08
C MET A 1 -5.57 38.04 -53.78
N ASP A 2 -6.75 38.67 -53.73
CA ASP A 2 -7.34 39.23 -52.53
C ASP A 2 -7.81 38.10 -51.61
N MET A 3 -7.45 38.17 -50.32
CA MET A 3 -8.39 37.84 -49.26
C MET A 3 -7.96 38.52 -47.96
N LYS A 4 -8.57 39.68 -47.69
CA LYS A 4 -8.71 40.23 -46.35
C LYS A 4 -9.95 39.58 -45.74
N ASN A 5 -9.86 39.04 -44.53
CA ASN A 5 -10.90 39.24 -43.51
C ASN A 5 -10.43 38.81 -42.13
N THR A 6 -10.20 39.84 -41.32
CA THR A 6 -10.15 39.86 -39.86
C THR A 6 -11.52 39.50 -39.29
N PHE A 7 -11.61 38.65 -38.27
CA PHE A 7 -12.69 38.72 -37.28
C PHE A 7 -12.18 38.27 -35.90
N ALA A 8 -12.11 39.25 -35.00
CA ALA A 8 -12.05 39.05 -33.55
C ALA A 8 -13.39 38.49 -33.03
N HIS A 9 -13.41 37.89 -31.83
CA HIS A 9 -14.25 38.28 -30.69
C HIS A 9 -14.04 37.30 -29.52
N SER A 10 -13.54 37.85 -28.41
CA SER A 10 -13.49 37.25 -27.08
C SER A 10 -14.90 37.12 -26.49
N ILE A 11 -15.19 36.04 -25.77
CA ILE A 11 -16.23 36.03 -24.73
C ILE A 11 -15.72 35.29 -23.49
N ILE A 12 -15.66 36.06 -22.40
CA ILE A 12 -15.43 35.67 -21.01
C ILE A 12 -16.72 35.05 -20.46
N ILE A 13 -16.64 33.91 -19.76
CA ILE A 13 -17.67 33.52 -18.80
C ILE A 13 -16.99 33.13 -17.49
N ALA A 14 -16.99 34.09 -16.56
CA ALA A 14 -16.84 33.86 -15.14
C ALA A 14 -18.12 33.20 -14.59
N GLY A 15 -17.97 32.15 -13.79
CA GLY A 15 -19.08 31.46 -13.13
C GLY A 15 -18.70 31.11 -11.69
N ILE A 16 -18.92 32.07 -10.79
CA ILE A 16 -18.78 31.96 -9.34
C ILE A 16 -19.79 30.94 -8.81
N PHE A 17 -19.34 29.95 -8.03
CA PHE A 17 -20.20 29.19 -7.13
C PHE A 17 -19.79 29.46 -5.68
N LEU A 18 -20.53 30.38 -5.07
CA LEU A 18 -20.60 30.60 -3.63
C LEU A 18 -21.99 30.17 -3.17
N THR A 19 -22.09 29.13 -2.36
CA THR A 19 -23.13 29.05 -1.33
C THR A 19 -22.54 28.36 -0.11
N ALA A 20 -22.29 29.18 0.90
CA ALA A 20 -22.00 28.79 2.26
C ALA A 20 -23.17 27.99 2.85
N VAL A 21 -22.85 26.90 3.56
CA VAL A 21 -23.76 26.31 4.54
C VAL A 21 -23.21 26.67 5.91
N ALA A 22 -23.58 27.87 6.37
CA ALA A 22 -23.53 28.19 7.79
C ALA A 22 -24.83 27.66 8.39
N CYS A 23 -24.75 26.57 9.16
CA CYS A 23 -25.85 26.07 9.96
C CYS A 23 -25.44 26.07 11.43
N GLY A 24 -25.91 27.11 12.13
CA GLY A 24 -26.57 26.98 13.42
C GLY A 24 -25.76 26.46 14.61
N SER A 25 -25.45 27.39 15.52
CA SER A 25 -25.15 27.16 16.93
C SER A 25 -26.12 26.18 17.60
N SER A 26 -25.59 25.26 18.39
CA SER A 26 -26.31 24.71 19.55
C SER A 26 -25.30 24.49 20.67
N GLU A 27 -25.41 25.37 21.64
CA GLU A 27 -24.66 25.41 22.89
C GLU A 27 -25.43 24.54 23.91
N LYS A 28 -24.77 23.50 24.43
CA LYS A 28 -25.01 22.97 25.79
C LYS A 28 -23.72 22.41 26.36
N GLU A 29 -23.39 22.97 27.51
CA GLU A 29 -22.30 22.67 28.43
C GLU A 29 -22.21 21.18 28.80
N ASN A 30 -20.97 20.70 28.99
CA ASN A 30 -20.55 20.07 30.23
C ASN A 30 -19.04 20.27 30.43
N GLU A 31 -18.67 20.60 31.66
CA GLU A 31 -17.33 20.89 32.18
C GLU A 31 -16.32 19.72 32.07
N PRO A 32 -15.01 19.99 32.24
CA PRO A 32 -13.94 19.08 31.84
C PRO A 32 -13.62 18.06 32.91
N GLU A 33 -13.85 16.78 32.64
CA GLU A 33 -13.20 15.71 33.40
C GLU A 33 -11.77 15.52 32.88
N THR A 34 -10.84 15.91 33.73
CA THR A 34 -9.40 15.73 33.58
C THR A 34 -9.09 14.25 33.60
N GLY A 35 -8.83 13.66 32.44
CA GLY A 35 -8.49 12.25 32.34
C GLY A 35 -8.28 11.80 30.90
N ALA A 36 -7.12 12.10 30.34
CA ALA A 36 -6.56 11.30 29.25
C ALA A 36 -5.04 11.49 29.26
N SER A 37 -4.36 10.39 29.53
CA SER A 37 -2.92 10.27 29.37
C SER A 37 -2.46 10.89 28.06
N ASP A 38 -1.46 11.76 28.15
CA ASP A 38 -0.49 12.02 27.10
C ASP A 38 0.16 10.68 26.71
N ILE A 39 -0.51 9.94 25.83
CA ILE A 39 0.17 9.09 24.88
C ILE A 39 0.00 9.83 23.57
N THR A 40 1.05 10.56 23.25
CA THR A 40 1.28 11.11 21.93
C THR A 40 1.10 9.97 20.94
N GLU A 41 -0.09 9.85 20.35
CA GLU A 41 -0.28 9.20 19.05
C GLU A 41 0.58 10.01 18.07
N GLN A 42 1.88 9.69 18.04
CA GLN A 42 2.69 9.95 16.89
C GLN A 42 1.93 9.34 15.72
N MET A 43 1.42 10.22 14.87
CA MET A 43 0.89 9.93 13.56
C MET A 43 1.72 8.80 12.93
N LEU A 44 1.14 7.61 12.84
CA LEU A 44 1.53 6.61 11.85
C LEU A 44 1.17 7.20 10.49
N THR A 45 1.93 8.19 10.02
CA THR A 45 1.97 8.45 8.58
C THR A 45 2.51 7.18 7.96
N ALA A 46 1.72 6.58 7.08
CA ALA A 46 2.15 5.47 6.25
C ALA A 46 3.29 5.97 5.35
N ASP A 47 4.51 6.03 5.89
CA ASP A 47 5.67 6.52 5.17
C ASP A 47 5.95 5.54 4.03
N HIS A 48 5.79 6.04 2.80
CA HIS A 48 6.24 5.35 1.61
C HIS A 48 7.76 5.44 1.57
N ILE A 49 8.42 4.29 1.68
CA ILE A 49 9.86 4.19 1.48
C ILE A 49 10.09 3.88 0.01
N TYR A 50 10.49 4.87 -0.79
CA TYR A 50 10.74 4.67 -2.22
C TYR A 50 11.94 3.77 -2.44
N ILE A 51 11.79 2.85 -3.39
CA ILE A 51 12.79 1.84 -3.72
C ILE A 51 13.11 1.83 -5.21
N GLU A 52 14.38 1.63 -5.52
CA GLU A 52 14.83 1.43 -6.88
C GLU A 52 14.61 -0.02 -7.31
N VAL A 53 13.83 -0.22 -8.38
CA VAL A 53 13.60 -1.54 -8.99
C VAL A 53 13.59 -1.39 -10.50
N SER A 54 14.55 -2.03 -11.18
CA SER A 54 14.61 -2.03 -12.64
C SER A 54 13.45 -2.86 -13.24
N PRO A 55 12.54 -2.25 -14.03
CA PRO A 55 11.40 -2.97 -14.62
C PRO A 55 11.81 -4.06 -15.61
N ARG A 56 13.00 -3.93 -16.22
CA ARG A 56 13.56 -4.93 -17.14
C ARG A 56 13.84 -6.25 -16.41
N ASP A 57 14.21 -6.17 -15.14
CA ASP A 57 14.62 -7.32 -14.34
C ASP A 57 13.39 -8.14 -13.92
N LEU A 58 12.23 -7.48 -13.78
CA LEU A 58 10.98 -8.11 -13.36
C LEU A 58 10.30 -8.93 -14.47
N GLY A 59 10.36 -8.46 -15.71
CA GLY A 59 9.69 -9.11 -16.84
C GLY A 59 10.32 -10.44 -17.24
N GLY A 60 11.64 -10.59 -17.04
CA GLY A 60 12.43 -11.75 -17.43
C GLY A 60 12.83 -12.69 -16.29
N VAL A 61 12.41 -12.38 -15.06
CA VAL A 61 12.87 -13.09 -13.86
C VAL A 61 12.56 -14.59 -13.89
N LYS A 62 13.54 -15.40 -13.45
CA LYS A 62 13.44 -16.86 -13.29
C LYS A 62 13.93 -17.30 -11.92
N LYS A 63 13.67 -18.56 -11.57
CA LYS A 63 14.19 -19.16 -10.33
C LYS A 63 15.71 -19.07 -10.29
N GLY A 64 16.24 -18.65 -9.15
CA GLY A 64 17.66 -18.46 -8.89
C GLY A 64 18.20 -17.08 -9.24
N ASP A 65 17.40 -16.22 -9.89
CA ASP A 65 17.78 -14.81 -10.07
C ASP A 65 17.72 -14.07 -8.73
N GLU A 66 18.46 -12.97 -8.65
CA GLU A 66 18.47 -12.06 -7.51
C GLU A 66 18.00 -10.68 -7.95
N ILE A 67 17.18 -10.04 -7.12
CA ILE A 67 16.72 -8.65 -7.32
C ILE A 67 17.05 -7.86 -6.07
N ASN A 68 17.82 -6.78 -6.22
CA ASN A 68 18.08 -5.89 -5.11
C ASN A 68 16.99 -4.82 -5.02
N LEU A 69 16.42 -4.66 -3.83
CA LEU A 69 15.55 -3.55 -3.48
C LEU A 69 16.32 -2.63 -2.56
N ALA A 70 16.69 -1.44 -3.02
CA ALA A 70 17.39 -0.44 -2.22
C ALA A 70 16.50 0.78 -2.06
N ALA A 71 16.36 1.26 -0.82
CA ALA A 71 15.67 2.52 -0.55
C ALA A 71 16.52 3.70 -1.01
N GLU A 72 15.88 4.73 -1.58
CA GLU A 72 16.59 5.91 -2.07
C GLU A 72 17.11 6.79 -0.91
N ASP A 73 16.29 6.95 0.15
CA ASP A 73 16.54 7.90 1.23
C ASP A 73 17.04 7.26 2.55
N THR A 74 17.20 5.93 2.57
CA THR A 74 17.63 5.21 3.79
C THR A 74 18.72 4.19 3.46
N SER A 75 19.40 3.68 4.48
CA SER A 75 20.36 2.57 4.33
C SER A 75 19.68 1.19 4.19
N MET A 76 18.35 1.15 4.00
CA MET A 76 17.61 -0.09 3.91
C MET A 76 17.80 -0.71 2.51
N SER A 77 18.28 -1.94 2.49
CA SER A 77 18.42 -2.73 1.26
C SER A 77 18.13 -4.20 1.52
N PHE A 78 17.47 -4.85 0.57
CA PHE A 78 17.16 -6.27 0.61
C PHE A 78 17.56 -6.93 -0.70
N THR A 79 18.06 -8.16 -0.64
CA THR A 79 18.26 -9.01 -1.82
C THR A 79 17.16 -10.06 -1.89
N LEU A 80 16.34 -10.01 -2.94
CA LEU A 80 15.31 -11.00 -3.20
C LEU A 80 15.87 -12.16 -4.04
N THR A 81 16.05 -13.32 -3.42
CA THR A 81 16.46 -14.55 -4.12
C THR A 81 15.24 -15.31 -4.62
N ILE A 82 15.06 -15.39 -5.94
CA ILE A 82 13.82 -15.88 -6.55
C ILE A 82 13.72 -17.41 -6.45
N ARG A 83 12.70 -17.89 -5.74
CA ARG A 83 12.46 -19.33 -5.53
C ARG A 83 11.58 -19.95 -6.59
N ARG A 84 10.55 -19.20 -7.01
CA ARG A 84 9.53 -19.68 -7.93
C ARG A 84 8.95 -18.52 -8.70
N VAL A 85 8.77 -18.73 -10.00
CA VAL A 85 7.99 -17.88 -10.89
C VAL A 85 6.93 -18.74 -11.54
N SER A 86 5.69 -18.29 -11.54
CA SER A 86 4.54 -19.02 -12.08
C SER A 86 3.62 -18.06 -12.81
N GLU A 87 3.17 -18.44 -14.00
CA GLU A 87 2.23 -17.64 -14.80
C GLU A 87 0.97 -18.47 -15.02
N ALA A 88 0.05 -18.44 -14.05
CA ALA A 88 -1.22 -19.15 -14.16
C ALA A 88 -2.20 -18.43 -15.09
N VAL A 89 -2.10 -17.10 -15.18
CA VAL A 89 -2.88 -16.25 -16.07
C VAL A 89 -1.90 -15.48 -16.95
N LYS A 90 -2.12 -15.51 -18.27
CA LYS A 90 -1.24 -14.85 -19.24
C LYS A 90 -1.08 -13.36 -18.89
N GLY A 91 0.17 -12.91 -18.78
CA GLY A 91 0.53 -11.55 -18.41
C GLY A 91 0.52 -11.25 -16.90
N ILE A 92 0.29 -12.26 -16.05
CA ILE A 92 0.33 -12.16 -14.59
C ILE A 92 1.29 -13.22 -14.04
N LYS A 93 2.46 -12.77 -13.57
CA LYS A 93 3.46 -13.65 -12.96
C LYS A 93 3.37 -13.54 -11.44
N SER A 94 3.20 -14.67 -10.77
CA SER A 94 3.39 -14.80 -9.34
C SER A 94 4.85 -15.18 -9.06
N ILE A 95 5.50 -14.43 -8.20
CA ILE A 95 6.91 -14.55 -7.85
C ILE A 95 6.99 -14.80 -6.34
N SER A 96 7.70 -15.85 -5.94
CA SER A 96 8.07 -16.09 -4.54
C SER A 96 9.58 -15.99 -4.42
N ALA A 97 10.05 -15.26 -3.41
CA ALA A 97 11.46 -15.06 -3.14
C ALA A 97 11.77 -15.24 -1.65
N TYR A 98 13.02 -15.57 -1.36
CA TYR A 98 13.61 -15.32 -0.04
C TYR A 98 14.09 -13.88 0.04
N VAL A 99 14.08 -13.30 1.23
CA VAL A 99 14.64 -11.97 1.50
C VAL A 99 15.95 -12.18 2.23
N ASP A 100 17.06 -11.82 1.58
CA ASP A 100 18.46 -12.06 1.97
C ASP A 100 18.80 -13.56 2.05
N ASP A 101 18.12 -14.32 2.92
CA ASP A 101 18.20 -15.77 3.02
C ASP A 101 16.84 -16.41 3.42
N SER A 102 16.83 -17.73 3.62
CA SER A 102 15.60 -18.46 3.92
C SER A 102 15.05 -18.29 5.34
N GLU A 103 15.83 -17.70 6.24
CA GLU A 103 15.51 -17.53 7.67
C GLU A 103 15.14 -16.08 7.99
N THR A 104 15.67 -15.12 7.22
CA THR A 104 15.46 -13.68 7.39
C THR A 104 14.07 -13.24 6.92
N GLY A 105 13.62 -13.70 5.75
CA GLY A 105 12.32 -13.28 5.25
C GLY A 105 11.86 -13.96 3.96
N GLN A 106 10.66 -13.59 3.54
CA GLN A 106 10.06 -14.06 2.29
C GLN A 106 9.31 -12.93 1.58
N ALA A 107 9.25 -13.01 0.26
CA ALA A 107 8.42 -12.13 -0.55
C ALA A 107 7.43 -12.94 -1.39
N ALA A 108 6.20 -12.43 -1.46
CA ALA A 108 5.15 -12.91 -2.35
C ALA A 108 4.71 -11.74 -3.23
N LEU A 109 5.13 -11.76 -4.48
CA LEU A 109 5.01 -10.66 -5.42
C LEU A 109 4.22 -11.08 -6.66
N ILE A 110 3.58 -10.10 -7.29
CA ILE A 110 2.82 -10.22 -8.51
C ILE A 110 3.35 -9.18 -9.48
N PHE A 111 3.76 -9.64 -10.66
CA PHE A 111 4.08 -8.77 -11.78
C PHE A 111 2.95 -8.81 -12.80
N ARG A 112 2.28 -7.68 -13.00
CA ARG A 112 1.14 -7.54 -13.91
C ARG A 112 1.20 -6.20 -14.63
N GLY A 113 1.05 -6.22 -15.95
CA GLY A 113 0.96 -4.99 -16.75
C GLY A 113 2.18 -4.07 -16.60
N GLY A 114 3.37 -4.65 -16.42
CA GLY A 114 4.61 -3.89 -16.22
C GLY A 114 4.86 -3.42 -14.78
N ARG A 115 3.97 -3.74 -13.83
CA ARG A 115 4.07 -3.29 -12.44
C ARG A 115 4.23 -4.46 -11.48
N LEU A 116 5.11 -4.26 -10.50
CA LEU A 116 5.25 -5.13 -9.34
C LEU A 116 4.33 -4.68 -8.20
N SER A 117 3.69 -5.64 -7.53
CA SER A 117 3.04 -5.42 -6.25
C SER A 117 3.11 -6.67 -5.39
N GLY A 118 2.85 -6.57 -4.10
CA GLY A 118 2.79 -7.74 -3.23
C GLY A 118 3.22 -7.43 -1.81
N GLN A 119 3.72 -8.45 -1.12
CA GLN A 119 4.12 -8.35 0.28
C GLN A 119 5.53 -8.91 0.48
N ILE A 120 6.23 -8.32 1.43
CA ILE A 120 7.54 -8.75 1.94
C ILE A 120 7.39 -8.92 3.44
N ASP A 121 7.67 -10.11 3.94
CA ASP A 121 7.73 -10.46 5.36
C ASP A 121 9.20 -10.52 5.77
N ILE A 122 9.53 -9.78 6.83
CA ILE A 122 10.85 -9.77 7.47
C ILE A 122 10.67 -10.39 8.85
N PHE A 123 11.04 -11.66 8.99
CA PHE A 123 10.69 -12.50 10.13
C PHE A 123 11.47 -12.14 11.39
N ASP A 124 12.75 -11.84 11.24
CA ASP A 124 13.66 -11.49 12.34
C ASP A 124 13.24 -10.21 13.08
N GLN A 125 12.59 -9.29 12.37
CA GLN A 125 12.11 -8.00 12.88
C GLN A 125 10.60 -7.97 13.12
N ASP A 126 9.90 -9.07 12.81
CA ASP A 126 8.44 -9.14 12.82
C ASP A 126 7.76 -8.04 11.99
N LEU A 127 8.37 -7.63 10.86
CA LEU A 127 7.85 -6.58 9.98
C LEU A 127 7.20 -7.15 8.72
N ARG A 128 6.21 -6.42 8.21
CA ARG A 128 5.60 -6.68 6.90
C ARG A 128 5.55 -5.38 6.11
N TYR A 129 5.98 -5.45 4.86
CA TYR A 129 5.91 -4.36 3.89
C TYR A 129 5.03 -4.74 2.70
N SER A 130 4.20 -3.81 2.28
CA SER A 130 3.50 -3.85 1.00
C SER A 130 4.35 -3.19 -0.07
N VAL A 131 4.52 -3.85 -1.21
CA VAL A 131 5.17 -3.30 -2.42
C VAL A 131 4.09 -2.74 -3.33
N ALA A 132 4.24 -1.50 -3.78
CA ALA A 132 3.35 -0.88 -4.76
C ALA A 132 4.08 0.14 -5.65
N PHE A 133 3.38 0.63 -6.68
CA PHE A 133 3.90 1.62 -7.62
C PHE A 133 3.11 2.92 -7.49
N ASP A 134 3.80 4.02 -7.18
CA ASP A 134 3.23 5.36 -7.19
C ASP A 134 3.23 5.91 -8.62
N THR A 135 2.06 6.12 -9.20
CA THR A 135 1.92 6.65 -10.56
C THR A 135 2.26 8.12 -10.69
N ALA A 136 2.17 8.91 -9.62
CA ALA A 136 2.50 10.33 -9.62
C ALA A 136 4.02 10.54 -9.62
N GLN A 137 4.74 9.74 -8.83
CA GLN A 137 6.21 9.78 -8.75
C GLN A 137 6.89 8.90 -9.81
N GLY A 138 6.17 7.91 -10.36
CA GLY A 138 6.76 6.96 -11.31
C GLY A 138 7.73 5.97 -10.66
N ALA A 139 7.60 5.74 -9.35
CA ALA A 139 8.53 4.96 -8.55
C ALA A 139 7.82 3.86 -7.76
N TYR A 140 8.58 2.81 -7.41
CA TYR A 140 8.11 1.79 -6.48
C TYR A 140 8.32 2.25 -5.04
N TYR A 141 7.48 1.80 -4.12
CA TYR A 141 7.64 2.05 -2.70
C TYR A 141 7.29 0.82 -1.85
N LEU A 142 7.84 0.81 -0.66
CA LEU A 142 7.48 -0.06 0.45
C LEU A 142 6.64 0.73 1.45
N GLN A 143 5.56 0.13 1.92
CA GLN A 143 4.73 0.68 2.98
C GLN A 143 4.63 -0.35 4.09
N GLN A 144 5.00 0.02 5.31
CA GLN A 144 4.87 -0.89 6.44
C GLN A 144 3.39 -1.16 6.72
N VAL A 145 3.04 -2.43 6.82
CA VAL A 145 1.69 -2.87 7.15
C VAL A 145 1.63 -3.10 8.66
N ASN A 146 0.81 -2.32 9.36
CA ASN A 146 0.56 -2.56 10.77
C ASN A 146 -0.25 -3.86 10.92
N LYS A 147 0.35 -4.88 11.54
CA LYS A 147 -0.28 -6.19 11.75
C LYS A 147 -1.52 -6.12 12.65
N ASP A 148 -1.57 -5.18 13.59
CA ASP A 148 -2.71 -4.98 14.49
C ASP A 148 -3.90 -4.30 13.79
N SER A 149 -3.65 -3.69 12.63
CA SER A 149 -4.68 -3.09 11.77
C SER A 149 -5.29 -4.08 10.77
N LEU A 150 -4.77 -5.32 10.70
CA LEU A 150 -5.37 -6.37 9.89
C LEU A 150 -6.65 -6.83 10.57
N ASP A 151 -7.77 -6.37 10.05
CA ASP A 151 -9.12 -6.67 10.54
C ASP A 151 -9.26 -8.19 10.78
N VAL A 152 -9.36 -8.57 12.06
CA VAL A 152 -9.69 -9.94 12.44
C VAL A 152 -11.12 -10.16 11.96
N LEU A 153 -11.29 -10.88 10.86
CA LEU A 153 -12.61 -11.23 10.32
C LEU A 153 -13.51 -11.74 11.46
N GLN A 154 -14.65 -11.08 11.66
CA GLN A 154 -15.65 -11.55 12.62
C GLN A 154 -16.04 -12.99 12.26
N GLY A 155 -15.78 -13.93 13.18
CA GLY A 155 -16.05 -15.37 12.99
C GLY A 155 -14.84 -16.29 13.18
N SER A 156 -13.66 -15.76 13.48
CA SER A 156 -12.43 -16.52 13.77
C SER A 156 -12.36 -17.13 15.19
N LYS A 157 -13.37 -16.90 16.04
CA LYS A 157 -13.50 -17.64 17.30
C LYS A 157 -13.94 -19.07 16.97
N PRO A 158 -13.23 -20.11 17.46
CA PRO A 158 -13.66 -21.49 17.27
C PRO A 158 -15.10 -21.68 17.73
N LEU A 159 -15.89 -22.41 16.95
CA LEU A 159 -17.21 -22.87 17.40
C LEU A 159 -16.99 -23.72 18.65
N THR A 160 -17.41 -23.22 19.82
CA THR A 160 -17.50 -24.06 21.00
C THR A 160 -18.47 -25.19 20.66
N PRO A 161 -18.06 -26.47 20.72
CA PRO A 161 -19.01 -27.56 20.54
C PRO A 161 -20.07 -27.41 21.62
N ASP A 162 -21.34 -27.32 21.23
CA ASP A 162 -22.45 -27.48 22.15
C ASP A 162 -22.29 -28.87 22.77
N ASN A 163 -21.81 -28.93 24.00
CA ASN A 163 -21.81 -30.15 24.79
C ASN A 163 -23.27 -30.43 25.21
N LYS A 164 -24.11 -30.76 24.24
CA LYS A 164 -25.36 -31.46 24.51
C LYS A 164 -24.96 -32.87 24.90
N THR A 165 -24.83 -33.06 26.20
CA THR A 165 -24.97 -34.37 26.82
C THR A 165 -26.23 -35.00 26.23
N ILE A 166 -26.06 -36.02 25.41
CA ILE A 166 -27.17 -36.89 25.03
C ILE A 166 -27.37 -37.75 26.28
N ASP A 167 -28.25 -37.31 27.16
CA ASP A 167 -28.72 -38.15 28.26
C ASP A 167 -29.49 -39.33 27.63
N ASN A 168 -28.98 -40.54 27.88
CA ASN A 168 -29.62 -41.81 27.54
C ASN A 168 -30.87 -42.05 28.40
#